data_AF-A0A452XKX8-F1
#
_entry.id   AF-A0A452XKX8-F1
#
_cell.length_a   1.000
_cell.length_b   1.000
_cell.length_c   1.000
_cell.angle_alpha   90.00
_cell.angle_beta   90.00
_cell.angle_gamma   90.00
#
_symmetry.space_group_name_H-M   'P 1'
#
loop_
_entity.id
_entity.type
_entity.pdbx_description
1 polymer ?
#
loop_
_entity_poly.entity_id
_entity_poly.type
_entity_poly.pdbx_seq_one_letter_code
_entity_poly.pdbx_strand_id
1 'polypeptide(L)'
;MLLHVSTAFVAGEQEGLLMEKPFKPGESLRKGYNLDVQAEIKLVENFKSTLRVQSSSDKLEKKKMKELGLKRARHFGWPNVYSLTKALGEMLLGNLGRDLPVVIVRPSIILSTFQDPMSGWIEGTRTIDMLYVA
;
A
#
# COMPACT_ATOMS: atom_id res chain seq x y z
N MET A 1 18.17 -6.92 -12.57
CA MET A 1 16.71 -6.89 -12.79
C MET A 1 16.03 -6.98 -11.45
N LEU A 2 15.11 -6.05 -11.14
CA LEU A 2 14.34 -6.03 -9.90
C LEU A 2 12.89 -6.41 -10.19
N LEU A 3 12.42 -7.48 -9.55
CA LEU A 3 11.03 -7.89 -9.58
C LEU A 3 10.31 -7.33 -8.35
N HIS A 4 9.40 -6.38 -8.56
CA HIS A 4 8.56 -5.85 -7.50
C HIS A 4 7.19 -6.52 -7.51
N VAL A 5 6.91 -7.31 -6.48
CA VAL A 5 5.58 -7.90 -6.27
C VAL A 5 4.72 -6.90 -5.51
N SER A 6 3.83 -6.25 -6.25
CA SER A 6 2.87 -5.31 -5.72
C SER A 6 1.51 -5.97 -5.72
N THR A 7 0.98 -6.41 -4.58
CA THR A 7 -0.41 -6.91 -4.55
C THR A 7 -1.43 -5.76 -4.64
N ALA A 8 -1.02 -4.67 -5.26
CA ALA A 8 -1.82 -3.51 -5.54
C ALA A 8 -2.69 -3.79 -6.76
N PHE A 9 -3.67 -4.69 -6.67
CA PHE A 9 -4.80 -4.62 -7.59
C PHE A 9 -5.62 -3.38 -7.21
N VAL A 10 -5.07 -2.22 -7.54
CA VAL A 10 -5.35 -0.92 -6.94
C VAL A 10 -6.01 -0.06 -7.99
N ALA A 11 -7.07 -0.61 -8.55
CA ALA A 11 -8.02 0.12 -9.38
C ALA A 11 -8.98 0.99 -8.53
N GLY A 12 -8.88 0.92 -7.20
CA GLY A 12 -9.92 1.47 -6.34
C GLY A 12 -11.24 0.73 -6.56
N GLU A 13 -12.34 1.45 -6.50
CA GLU A 13 -13.69 0.95 -6.81
C GLU A 13 -14.00 1.27 -8.28
N GLN A 14 -13.41 0.50 -9.19
CA GLN A 14 -13.63 0.62 -10.64
C GLN A 14 -14.19 -0.68 -11.21
N GLU A 15 -15.14 -0.57 -12.12
CA GLU A 15 -15.82 -1.70 -12.75
C GLU A 15 -15.39 -1.87 -14.21
N GLY A 16 -15.46 -3.11 -14.72
CA GLY A 16 -15.21 -3.44 -16.11
C GLY A 16 -13.81 -4.01 -16.40
N LEU A 17 -13.46 -4.08 -17.68
CA LEU A 17 -12.15 -4.57 -18.12
C LEU A 17 -11.09 -3.48 -17.91
N LEU A 18 -10.29 -3.65 -16.86
CA LEU A 18 -9.26 -2.69 -16.48
C LEU A 18 -7.88 -3.22 -16.87
N MET A 19 -7.24 -2.53 -17.81
CA MET A 19 -5.86 -2.83 -18.17
C MET A 19 -4.91 -2.33 -17.10
N GLU A 20 -3.93 -3.15 -16.75
CA GLU A 20 -2.86 -2.73 -15.87
C GLU A 20 -2.08 -1.55 -16.45
N LYS A 21 -1.98 -0.48 -15.67
CA LYS A 21 -1.18 0.71 -16.00
C LYS A 21 -0.25 1.02 -14.84
N PRO A 22 1.00 1.45 -15.10
CA PRO A 22 1.86 1.93 -14.03
C PRO A 22 1.29 3.22 -13.43
N PHE A 23 1.39 3.38 -12.11
CA PHE A 23 1.01 4.62 -11.45
C PHE A 23 2.00 5.74 -11.81
N LYS A 24 1.45 6.88 -12.22
CA LYS A 24 2.26 8.06 -12.53
C LYS A 24 2.59 8.83 -11.25
N PRO A 25 3.73 9.54 -11.20
CA PRO A 25 4.03 10.45 -10.11
C PRO A 25 2.90 11.46 -9.91
N GLY A 26 2.43 11.62 -8.67
CA GLY A 26 1.35 12.55 -8.34
C GLY A 26 -0.06 12.00 -8.57
N GLU A 27 -0.23 10.79 -9.09
CA GLU A 27 -1.54 10.21 -9.36
C GLU A 27 -2.32 9.95 -8.07
N SER A 28 -3.60 10.26 -8.06
CA SER A 28 -4.48 9.87 -6.95
C SER A 28 -5.83 9.44 -7.50
N LEU A 29 -6.50 8.53 -6.79
CA LEU A 29 -7.85 8.09 -7.19
C LEU A 29 -8.88 9.21 -7.00
N ARG A 30 -8.62 10.14 -6.09
CA ARG A 30 -9.46 11.31 -5.88
C ARG A 30 -9.12 12.44 -6.86
N LYS A 31 -10.05 12.73 -7.76
CA LYS A 31 -9.91 13.83 -8.74
C LYS A 31 -9.58 15.17 -8.05
N GLY A 32 -8.63 15.91 -8.62
CA GLY A 32 -8.20 17.23 -8.15
C GLY A 32 -7.12 17.22 -7.07
N TYR A 33 -6.67 16.04 -6.62
CA TYR A 33 -5.58 15.91 -5.66
C TYR A 33 -4.32 15.36 -6.33
N ASN A 34 -3.16 15.86 -5.91
CA ASN A 34 -1.85 15.39 -6.34
C ASN A 34 -1.14 14.69 -5.17
N LEU A 35 -0.77 13.43 -5.36
CA LEU A 35 -0.09 12.62 -4.35
C LEU A 35 1.43 12.76 -4.48
N ASP A 36 1.99 13.75 -3.78
CA ASP A 36 3.44 13.92 -3.70
C ASP A 36 4.04 12.97 -2.65
N VAL A 37 4.82 11.99 -3.11
CA VAL A 37 5.46 10.99 -2.25
C VAL A 37 6.42 11.62 -1.24
N GLN A 38 7.19 12.63 -1.63
CA GLN A 38 8.17 13.26 -0.75
C GLN A 38 7.47 14.09 0.34
N ALA A 39 6.38 14.77 -0.03
CA ALA A 39 5.56 15.47 0.94
C ALA A 39 4.95 14.51 1.97
N GLU A 40 4.46 13.33 1.55
CA GLU A 40 3.92 12.32 2.45
C GLU A 40 5.00 11.75 3.40
N ILE A 41 6.21 11.46 2.90
CA ILE A 41 7.33 10.98 3.74
C ILE A 41 7.65 12.03 4.81
N LYS A 42 7.83 13.29 4.41
CA LYS A 42 8.16 14.39 5.34
C LYS A 42 7.05 14.60 6.38
N LEU A 43 5.79 14.48 5.97
CA LEU A 43 4.64 14.55 6.87
C LEU A 43 4.71 13.45 7.94
N VAL A 44 4.97 12.21 7.54
CA VAL A 44 5.07 11.07 8.45
C VAL A 44 6.24 11.23 9.42
N GLU A 45 7.39 11.69 8.94
CA GLU A 45 8.57 11.95 9.78
C GLU A 45 8.30 13.02 10.85
N ASN A 46 7.70 14.14 10.45
CA ASN A 46 7.33 15.24 11.37
C ASN A 46 6.27 14.80 12.39
N PHE A 47 5.30 14.01 11.95
CA PHE A 47 4.29 13.49 12.86
C PHE A 47 4.91 12.53 13.88
N LYS A 48 5.77 11.62 13.42
CA LYS A 48 6.46 10.64 14.29
C LYS A 48 7.40 11.33 15.29
N SER A 49 8.14 12.36 14.88
CA SER A 49 9.00 13.13 15.79
C SER A 49 8.17 13.83 16.88
N THR A 50 7.04 14.43 16.51
CA THR A 50 6.11 15.06 17.47
C THR A 50 5.54 14.04 18.46
N LEU A 51 5.19 12.84 18.00
CA LEU A 51 4.68 11.78 18.87
C LEU A 51 5.72 11.28 19.87
N ARG A 52 6.99 11.16 19.47
CA ARG A 52 8.08 10.76 20.38
C ARG A 52 8.27 11.76 21.52
N VAL A 53 8.08 13.05 21.26
CA VAL A 53 8.16 14.09 22.30
C VAL A 53 6.93 14.05 23.24
N GLN A 54 5.75 13.75 22.70
CA GLN A 54 4.48 13.85 23.44
C GLN A 54 4.03 12.56 24.15
N SER A 55 4.56 11.38 23.80
CA SER A 55 4.00 10.11 24.28
C SER A 55 5.07 9.09 24.68
N SER A 56 4.96 8.58 25.91
CA SER A 56 5.81 7.52 26.46
C SER A 56 5.28 6.10 26.22
N SER A 57 4.11 5.94 25.56
CA SER A 57 3.45 4.65 25.37
C SER A 57 3.33 4.24 23.90
N ASP A 58 4.02 3.15 23.54
CA ASP A 58 4.01 2.54 22.19
C ASP A 58 2.61 2.28 21.63
N LYS A 59 1.65 1.92 22.50
CA LYS A 59 0.28 1.60 22.08
C LYS A 59 -0.46 2.84 21.55
N LEU A 60 -0.21 4.00 22.15
CA LEU A 60 -0.80 5.26 21.72
C LEU A 60 -0.17 5.75 20.42
N GLU A 61 1.16 5.62 20.28
CA GLU A 61 1.87 5.94 19.03
C GLU A 61 1.30 5.11 17.87
N LYS A 62 1.20 3.79 18.04
CA LYS A 62 0.62 2.89 17.02
C LYS A 62 -0.80 3.29 16.64
N LYS A 63 -1.64 3.66 17.62
CA LYS A 63 -3.02 4.09 17.35
C LYS A 63 -3.06 5.38 16.52
N LYS A 64 -2.27 6.40 16.89
CA LYS A 64 -2.20 7.68 16.18
C LYS A 64 -1.63 7.52 14.76
N MET A 65 -0.61 6.68 14.60
CA MET A 65 -0.03 6.35 13.28
C MET A 65 -1.04 5.65 12.38
N LYS A 66 -1.80 4.69 12.92
CA LYS A 66 -2.88 4.02 12.17
C LYS A 66 -3.96 5.00 11.74
N GLU A 67 -4.36 5.91 12.63
CA GLU A 67 -5.34 6.95 12.33
C GLU A 67 -4.85 7.90 11.23
N LEU A 68 -3.59 8.33 11.31
CA LEU A 68 -2.98 9.16 10.28
C LEU A 68 -3.01 8.46 8.92
N GLY A 69 -2.53 7.22 8.84
CA GLY A 69 -2.55 6.44 7.60
C GLY A 69 -3.95 6.33 7.00
N LEU A 70 -4.97 6.06 7.82
CA LEU A 70 -6.37 6.01 7.37
C LEU A 70 -6.90 7.37 6.89
N LYS A 71 -6.45 8.48 7.50
CA LYS A 71 -6.77 9.83 7.01
C LYS A 71 -6.13 10.09 5.65
N ARG A 72 -4.86 9.72 5.46
CA ARG A 72 -4.16 9.90 4.17
C ARG A 72 -4.78 9.05 3.06
N ALA A 73 -5.07 7.77 3.31
CA ALA A 73 -5.73 6.88 2.35
C ALA A 73 -7.04 7.48 1.84
N ARG A 74 -7.94 7.88 2.75
CA ARG A 74 -9.21 8.53 2.41
C ARG A 74 -9.02 9.87 1.70
N HIS A 75 -8.03 10.67 2.11
CA HIS A 75 -7.76 11.96 1.49
C HIS A 75 -7.47 11.84 -0.01
N PHE A 76 -6.72 10.82 -0.42
CA PHE A 76 -6.34 10.55 -1.81
C PHE A 76 -7.24 9.54 -2.53
N GLY A 77 -8.33 9.09 -1.88
CA GLY A 77 -9.32 8.19 -2.47
C GLY A 77 -8.94 6.71 -2.48
N TRP A 78 -7.94 6.29 -1.71
CA TRP A 78 -7.56 4.89 -1.58
C TRP A 78 -8.44 4.16 -0.55
N PRO A 79 -8.85 2.92 -0.82
CA PRO A 79 -9.78 2.18 0.04
C PRO A 79 -9.17 1.85 1.41
N ASN A 80 -7.85 1.69 1.48
CA ASN A 80 -7.14 1.43 2.73
C ASN A 80 -5.67 1.90 2.65
N VAL A 81 -5.00 1.89 3.81
CA VAL A 81 -3.61 2.33 3.95
C VAL A 81 -2.65 1.44 3.14
N TYR A 82 -2.96 0.14 3.03
CA TYR A 82 -2.12 -0.82 2.32
C TYR A 82 -2.09 -0.53 0.80
N SER A 83 -3.24 -0.28 0.19
CA SER A 83 -3.35 0.11 -1.22
C SER A 83 -2.61 1.42 -1.50
N LEU A 84 -2.76 2.42 -0.62
CA LEU A 84 -2.02 3.68 -0.70
C LEU A 84 -0.51 3.45 -0.67
N THR A 85 0.01 2.67 0.29
CA THR A 85 1.46 2.49 0.44
C THR A 85 2.08 1.69 -0.71
N LYS A 86 1.34 0.73 -1.28
CA LYS A 86 1.80 0.06 -2.50
C LYS A 86 1.83 0.98 -3.71
N ALA A 87 0.81 1.82 -3.91
CA ALA A 87 0.80 2.82 -4.99
C ALA A 87 1.97 3.80 -4.86
N LEU A 88 2.24 4.31 -3.64
CA LEU A 88 3.42 5.16 -3.36
C LEU A 88 4.74 4.44 -3.68
N GLY A 89 4.85 3.15 -3.36
CA GLY A 89 6.02 2.33 -3.68
C GLY A 89 6.25 2.19 -5.18
N GLU A 90 5.18 1.94 -5.95
CA GLU A 90 5.27 1.87 -7.42
C GLU A 90 5.69 3.22 -8.03
N MET A 91 5.16 4.33 -7.53
CA MET A 91 5.57 5.68 -7.97
C MET A 91 7.04 5.96 -7.69
N LEU A 92 7.54 5.54 -6.51
CA LEU A 92 8.96 5.65 -6.18
C LEU A 92 9.82 4.82 -7.11
N LEU A 93 9.42 3.58 -7.41
CA LEU A 93 10.13 2.73 -8.36
C LEU A 93 10.13 3.30 -9.77
N GLY A 94 9.02 3.88 -10.23
CA GLY A 94 8.95 4.54 -11.53
C GLY A 94 9.85 5.79 -11.65
N ASN A 95 10.12 6.46 -10.53
CA ASN A 95 10.99 7.64 -10.49
C ASN A 95 12.46 7.32 -10.27
N LEU A 96 12.78 6.46 -9.29
CA LEU A 96 14.14 6.13 -8.86
C LEU A 96 14.73 4.93 -9.61
N GLY A 97 13.89 4.04 -10.11
CA GLY A 97 14.29 2.82 -10.79
C GLY A 97 14.61 3.00 -12.26
N ARG A 98 14.74 4.23 -12.80
CA ARG A 98 14.98 4.44 -14.24
C ARG A 98 16.30 3.85 -14.73
N ASP A 99 17.28 3.75 -13.84
CA ASP A 99 18.60 3.19 -14.14
C ASP A 99 18.66 1.66 -13.93
N LEU A 100 17.56 1.03 -13.49
CA LEU A 100 17.48 -0.40 -13.23
C LEU A 100 16.34 -1.04 -14.03
N PRO A 101 16.52 -2.22 -14.65
CA PRO A 101 15.39 -2.93 -15.23
C PRO A 101 14.45 -3.39 -14.11
N VAL A 102 13.31 -2.71 -13.97
CA VAL A 102 12.26 -2.98 -12.99
C VAL A 102 11.04 -3.59 -13.67
N VAL A 103 10.52 -4.68 -13.10
CA VAL A 103 9.23 -5.28 -13.48
C VAL A 103 8.31 -5.23 -12.27
N ILE A 104 7.09 -4.70 -12.45
CA ILE A 104 6.05 -4.71 -11.42
C ILE A 104 5.04 -5.80 -11.79
N VAL A 105 4.81 -6.74 -10.88
CA VAL A 105 3.80 -7.80 -11.02
C VAL A 105 2.74 -7.63 -9.96
N ARG A 106 1.47 -7.71 -10.37
CA ARG A 106 0.31 -7.51 -9.50
C ARG A 106 -0.55 -8.76 -9.39
N PRO A 107 -0.13 -9.74 -8.57
CA PRO A 107 -0.91 -10.96 -8.40
C PRO A 107 -2.23 -10.66 -7.69
N SER A 108 -3.21 -11.53 -7.91
CA SER A 108 -4.41 -11.62 -7.06
C SER A 108 -4.03 -12.04 -5.63
N ILE A 109 -5.03 -12.16 -4.76
CA ILE A 109 -4.83 -12.70 -3.41
C ILE A 109 -4.10 -14.05 -3.49
N ILE A 110 -2.99 -14.17 -2.77
CA ILE A 110 -2.23 -15.40 -2.60
C ILE A 110 -2.66 -16.00 -1.27
N LEU A 111 -3.22 -17.21 -1.31
CA LEU A 111 -3.77 -17.88 -0.12
C LEU A 111 -2.74 -18.79 0.55
N SER A 112 -2.28 -19.81 -0.18
CA SER A 112 -1.37 -20.83 0.32
C SER A 112 -0.11 -20.93 -0.50
N THR A 113 0.94 -21.48 0.09
CA THR A 113 2.18 -21.78 -0.61
C THR A 113 2.03 -23.04 -1.44
N PHE A 114 2.62 -23.04 -2.63
CA PHE A 114 2.65 -24.22 -3.48
C PHE A 114 3.58 -25.31 -2.91
N GLN A 115 4.75 -24.93 -2.37
CA GLN A 115 5.78 -25.88 -1.93
C GLN A 115 6.44 -25.54 -0.59
N ASP A 116 7.05 -24.36 -0.45
CA ASP A 116 7.76 -23.97 0.80
C ASP A 116 6.88 -23.08 1.68
N PRO A 117 6.78 -23.31 3.01
CA PRO A 117 7.46 -24.35 3.80
C PRO A 117 6.83 -25.74 3.67
N MET A 118 5.55 -25.82 3.32
CA MET A 118 4.87 -27.05 2.88
C MET A 118 3.73 -26.68 1.93
N SER A 119 3.33 -27.61 1.06
CA SER A 119 2.22 -27.37 0.15
C SER A 119 0.92 -27.13 0.91
N GLY A 120 0.17 -26.09 0.54
CA GLY A 120 -1.07 -25.72 1.21
C GLY A 120 -0.86 -24.98 2.54
N TRP A 121 0.37 -24.62 2.93
CA TRP A 121 0.59 -23.86 4.15
C TRP A 121 -0.07 -22.48 4.07
N ILE A 122 -0.83 -22.16 5.12
CA ILE A 122 -1.48 -20.87 5.34
C ILE A 122 -1.19 -20.46 6.78
N GLU A 123 -0.66 -19.26 6.98
CA GLU A 123 -0.41 -18.74 8.33
C GLU A 123 -1.62 -17.93 8.83
N GLY A 124 -2.41 -18.53 9.72
CA GLY A 124 -3.62 -17.92 10.31
C GLY A 124 -4.83 -17.92 9.36
N THR A 125 -5.98 -17.43 9.84
CA THR A 125 -7.25 -17.48 9.09
C THR A 125 -7.65 -16.16 8.44
N ARG A 126 -6.94 -15.04 8.70
CA ARG A 126 -7.39 -13.68 8.35
C ARG A 126 -7.77 -13.50 6.88
N THR A 127 -7.08 -14.16 5.96
CA THR A 127 -7.37 -14.06 4.52
C THR A 127 -8.54 -14.97 4.11
N ILE A 128 -8.74 -16.09 4.80
CA ILE A 128 -9.84 -17.04 4.54
C ILE A 128 -11.15 -16.59 5.23
N ASP A 129 -11.08 -15.85 6.34
CA ASP A 129 -12.25 -15.31 7.03
C ASP A 129 -13.13 -14.46 6.08
N MET A 130 -12.51 -13.79 5.10
CA MET A 130 -13.21 -13.02 4.05
C MET A 130 -14.00 -13.89 3.07
N LEU A 131 -13.67 -15.18 2.94
CA LEU A 131 -14.37 -16.14 2.07
C LEU A 131 -15.48 -16.89 2.80
N TYR A 132 -15.40 -17.03 4.12
CA TYR A 132 -16.41 -17.74 4.93
C TYR A 132 -17.62 -16.89 5.31
N VAL A 133 -17.55 -15.56 5.17
CA VAL A 133 -18.72 -14.68 5.34
C VAL A 133 -19.43 -14.55 3.98
N ALA A 134 -20.19 -15.59 3.63
CA ALA A 134 -21.13 -15.61 2.51
C ALA A 134 -22.45 -16.25 2.97
#